data_AF-A0A484ZGT1-F1
#
_entry.id   AF-A0A484ZGT1-F1
#
_cell.length_a   1.000
_cell.length_b   1.000
_cell.length_c   1.000
_cell.angle_alpha   90.00
_cell.angle_beta   90.00
_cell.angle_gamma   90.00
#
_symmetry.space_group_name_H-M   'P 1'
#
loop_
_entity.id
_entity.type
_entity.pdbx_description
1 polymer ?
#
loop_
_entity_poly.entity_id
_entity_poly.type
_entity_poly.pdbx_seq_one_letter_code
_entity_poly.pdbx_strand_id
1 'polypeptide(L)'
;MHARAKKQKSWLSDQSFVKTYGFEVVDTTDNGYELLALSFDGTTPKFAPNVKKQPIKNQELTIYYDMQCPYIYQSIEMIKQYCEMNDVPLSLIQVDTLQKAKELPCVFNNWAVFYKGVFETVNLLDVTYLKRILKK
;
A
#
# COMPACT_ATOMS: atom_id res chain seq x y z
N MET A 1 -4.66 16.82 4.32
CA MET A 1 -4.75 15.40 4.71
C MET A 1 -3.40 14.75 4.48
N HIS A 2 -2.85 14.05 5.47
CA HIS A 2 -1.55 13.38 5.35
C HIS A 2 -1.67 11.93 5.85
N ALA A 3 -1.47 10.94 4.98
CA ALA A 3 -1.41 9.53 5.39
C ALA A 3 0.01 9.17 5.83
N ARG A 4 0.17 8.55 7.00
CA ARG A 4 1.48 8.11 7.53
C ARG A 4 1.42 6.70 8.11
N ALA A 5 2.58 6.09 8.30
CA ALA A 5 2.72 4.85 9.06
C ALA A 5 2.92 5.16 10.55
N LYS A 6 2.31 4.35 11.42
CA LYS A 6 2.41 4.39 12.89
C LYS A 6 3.84 4.19 13.37
N LYS A 7 4.61 3.33 12.69
CA LYS A 7 6.06 3.24 12.86
C LYS A 7 6.73 4.09 11.79
N GLN A 8 7.60 5.00 12.22
CA GLN A 8 8.37 5.88 11.34
C GLN A 8 9.04 5.07 10.20
N LYS A 9 8.80 5.48 8.97
CA LYS A 9 9.47 4.97 7.77
C LYS A 9 10.47 6.01 7.31
N SER A 10 11.63 5.59 6.83
CA SER A 10 12.67 6.51 6.33
C SER A 10 12.20 7.43 5.21
N TRP A 11 11.17 7.02 4.46
CA TRP A 11 10.60 7.76 3.33
C TRP A 11 9.35 8.58 3.66
N LEU A 12 8.84 8.52 4.90
CA LEU A 12 7.73 9.37 5.35
C LEU A 12 8.29 10.48 6.24
N SER A 13 7.86 11.73 6.06
CA SER A 13 8.19 12.82 7.00
C SER A 13 7.83 12.52 8.47
N ASP A 14 8.55 13.16 9.39
CA ASP A 14 8.42 12.94 10.83
C ASP A 14 7.04 13.39 11.37
N GLN A 15 6.45 12.56 12.23
CA GLN A 15 5.20 12.85 12.92
C GLN A 15 5.32 14.00 13.93
N SER A 16 6.48 14.15 14.57
CA SER A 16 6.72 15.19 15.58
C SER A 16 6.54 16.58 14.99
N PHE A 17 7.00 16.76 13.74
CA PHE A 17 6.88 18.01 13.01
C PHE A 17 5.43 18.40 12.77
N VAL A 18 4.63 17.53 12.15
CA VAL A 18 3.24 17.87 11.78
C VAL A 18 2.33 18.04 12.99
N LYS A 19 2.55 17.26 14.07
CA LYS A 19 1.80 17.40 15.33
C LYS A 19 2.04 18.76 15.99
N THR A 20 3.24 19.33 15.85
CA THR A 20 3.56 20.68 16.35
C THR A 20 2.71 21.77 15.69
N TYR A 21 2.19 21.53 14.48
CA TYR A 21 1.30 22.45 13.76
C TYR A 21 -0.19 22.13 13.94
N GLY A 22 -0.56 21.37 14.98
CA GLY A 22 -1.96 21.10 15.33
C GLY A 22 -2.64 20.02 14.49
N PHE A 23 -1.89 19.21 13.74
CA PHE A 23 -2.46 18.03 13.07
C PHE A 23 -2.80 16.94 14.09
N GLU A 24 -3.99 16.39 13.98
CA GLU A 24 -4.48 15.30 14.82
C GLU A 24 -4.68 14.01 14.02
N VAL A 25 -4.61 12.86 14.70
CA VAL A 25 -4.96 11.57 14.10
C VAL A 25 -6.48 11.48 14.03
N VAL A 26 -7.03 11.42 12.82
CA VAL A 26 -8.49 11.41 12.58
C VAL A 26 -9.02 10.07 12.08
N ASP A 27 -8.13 9.19 11.62
CA ASP A 27 -8.48 7.81 11.26
C ASP A 27 -7.24 6.89 11.30
N THR A 28 -7.46 5.59 11.44
CA THR A 28 -6.40 4.58 11.47
C THR A 28 -6.78 3.32 10.69
N THR A 29 -5.79 2.55 10.28
CA THR A 29 -5.94 1.21 9.69
C THR A 29 -5.23 0.17 10.55
N ASP A 30 -5.71 -1.07 10.51
CA ASP A 30 -5.15 -2.18 11.29
C ASP A 30 -3.69 -2.50 10.90
N ASN A 31 -3.29 -2.14 9.68
CA ASN A 31 -1.92 -2.32 9.16
C ASN A 31 -0.97 -1.21 9.60
N GLY A 32 -1.36 -0.40 10.59
CA GLY A 32 -0.51 0.60 11.20
C GLY A 32 -0.31 1.83 10.34
N TYR A 33 -1.35 2.29 9.63
CA TYR A 33 -1.37 3.62 9.02
C TYR A 33 -2.35 4.55 9.72
N GLU A 34 -1.96 5.81 9.85
CA GLU A 34 -2.70 6.88 10.50
C GLU A 34 -2.99 7.98 9.46
N LEU A 35 -4.19 8.53 9.51
CA LEU A 35 -4.60 9.69 8.75
C LEU A 35 -4.53 10.91 9.66
N LEU A 36 -3.70 11.88 9.28
CA LEU A 36 -3.59 13.14 9.99
C LEU A 36 -4.31 14.26 9.24
N ALA A 37 -5.03 15.08 9.98
CA ALA A 37 -5.68 16.28 9.46
C ALA A 37 -5.56 17.44 10.44
N LEU A 38 -5.41 18.64 9.87
CA LEU A 38 -5.67 19.91 10.53
C LEU A 38 -7.01 20.40 9.97
N SER A 39 -8.03 20.43 10.81
CA SER A 39 -9.38 20.86 10.42
C SER A 39 -9.64 22.29 10.90
N PHE A 40 -10.19 23.12 10.02
CA PHE A 40 -10.56 24.51 10.34
C PHE A 40 -12.06 24.66 10.62
N ASP A 41 -12.87 23.69 10.19
CA ASP A 41 -14.33 23.71 10.26
C ASP A 41 -14.91 22.50 11.03
N GLY A 42 -14.04 21.66 11.61
CA GLY A 42 -14.40 20.44 12.32
C GLY A 42 -14.62 19.22 11.41
N THR A 43 -14.56 19.37 10.08
CA THR A 43 -14.64 18.23 9.16
C THR A 43 -13.31 17.50 9.05
N THR A 44 -13.33 16.17 9.02
CA THR A 44 -12.13 15.35 8.95
C THR A 44 -12.25 14.25 7.89
N PRO A 45 -11.21 14.01 7.09
CA PRO A 45 -11.21 12.91 6.14
C PRO A 45 -11.18 11.56 6.86
N LYS A 46 -11.61 10.51 6.16
CA LYS A 46 -11.55 9.12 6.65
C LYS A 46 -11.02 8.22 5.55
N PHE A 47 -10.37 7.12 5.94
CA PHE A 47 -10.03 6.07 4.99
C PHE A 47 -11.31 5.43 4.44
N ALA A 48 -11.25 5.03 3.18
CA ALA A 48 -12.33 4.27 2.57
C ALA A 48 -12.50 2.92 3.30
N PRO A 49 -13.73 2.41 3.51
CA PRO A 49 -13.96 1.20 4.32
C PRO A 49 -13.20 -0.03 3.82
N ASN A 50 -13.00 -0.16 2.51
CA ASN A 50 -12.22 -1.20 1.84
C ASN A 50 -10.77 -1.27 2.29
N VAL A 51 -10.15 -0.14 2.67
CA VAL A 51 -8.76 -0.11 3.15
C VAL A 51 -8.59 -0.83 4.48
N LYS A 52 -9.67 -0.91 5.26
CA LYS A 52 -9.73 -1.60 6.56
C LYS A 52 -10.18 -3.06 6.42
N LYS A 53 -10.57 -3.50 5.21
CA LYS A 53 -11.03 -4.87 4.95
C LYS A 53 -9.83 -5.73 4.52
N GLN A 54 -9.31 -6.50 5.47
CA GLN A 54 -8.38 -7.59 5.20
C GLN A 54 -8.92 -8.90 5.75
N PRO A 55 -8.56 -10.05 5.15
CA PRO A 55 -7.73 -10.24 3.96
C PRO A 55 -8.46 -9.93 2.62
N ILE A 56 -7.70 -9.84 1.52
CA ILE A 56 -8.27 -9.86 0.16
C ILE A 56 -8.66 -11.31 -0.22
N LYS A 57 -9.60 -11.46 -1.17
CA LYS A 57 -10.06 -12.79 -1.60
C LYS A 57 -8.98 -13.60 -2.31
N ASN A 58 -8.16 -12.95 -3.14
CA ASN A 58 -7.14 -13.63 -3.93
C ASN A 58 -6.03 -14.19 -3.03
N GLN A 59 -5.67 -15.46 -3.24
CA GLN A 59 -4.66 -16.17 -2.46
C GLN A 59 -3.28 -16.15 -3.13
N GLU A 60 -3.23 -15.80 -4.41
CA GLU A 60 -1.99 -15.69 -5.18
C GLU A 60 -1.15 -14.47 -4.76
N LEU A 61 0.08 -14.40 -5.27
CA LEU A 61 0.85 -13.16 -5.19
C LEU A 61 0.11 -12.10 -6.01
N THR A 62 -0.47 -11.11 -5.33
CA THR A 62 -1.28 -10.07 -5.96
C THR A 62 -0.60 -8.72 -5.79
N ILE A 63 -0.38 -8.00 -6.88
CA ILE A 63 0.23 -6.67 -6.88
C ILE A 63 -0.73 -5.68 -7.52
N TYR A 64 -1.18 -4.71 -6.74
CA TYR A 64 -1.85 -3.52 -7.25
C TYR A 64 -0.79 -2.47 -7.57
N TYR A 65 -0.82 -1.90 -8.77
CA TYR A 65 0.15 -0.89 -9.19
C TYR A 65 -0.46 0.18 -10.08
N ASP A 66 0.06 1.39 -10.05
CA ASP A 66 -0.19 2.41 -11.09
C ASP A 66 1.12 2.74 -11.83
N MET A 67 1.10 3.67 -12.78
CA MET A 67 2.30 4.07 -13.54
C MET A 67 2.81 5.46 -13.12
N GLN A 68 2.57 5.88 -11.88
CA GLN A 68 3.03 7.19 -11.37
C GLN A 68 4.54 7.23 -11.09
N CYS A 69 5.19 6.08 -10.94
CA CYS A 69 6.62 5.97 -10.66
C CYS A 69 7.35 5.23 -11.80
N PRO A 70 8.45 5.78 -12.35
CA PRO A 70 9.19 5.16 -13.46
C PRO A 70 9.81 3.80 -13.10
N TYR A 71 10.04 3.53 -11.80
CA TYR A 71 10.63 2.27 -11.33
C TYR A 71 9.63 1.10 -11.28
N ILE A 72 8.33 1.36 -11.45
CA ILE A 72 7.30 0.32 -11.39
C ILE A 72 7.48 -0.69 -12.52
N TYR A 73 7.75 -0.22 -13.74
CA TYR A 73 7.94 -1.11 -14.89
C TYR A 73 9.06 -2.13 -14.64
N GLN A 74 10.23 -1.66 -14.20
CA GLN A 74 11.37 -2.52 -13.89
C GLN A 74 11.03 -3.54 -12.78
N SER A 75 10.30 -3.11 -11.75
CA SER A 75 9.91 -3.99 -10.65
C SER A 75 8.94 -5.07 -11.12
N ILE A 76 7.95 -4.71 -11.93
CA ILE A 76 6.98 -5.65 -12.50
C ILE A 76 7.66 -6.68 -13.41
N GLU A 77 8.55 -6.25 -14.30
CA GLU A 77 9.25 -7.18 -15.21
C GLU A 77 10.13 -8.17 -14.43
N MET A 78 10.84 -7.72 -13.41
CA MET A 78 11.61 -8.61 -12.52
C MET A 78 10.72 -9.64 -11.83
N ILE A 79 9.56 -9.22 -11.30
CA ILE A 79 8.63 -10.10 -10.60
C ILE A 79 8.01 -11.11 -11.56
N LYS A 80 7.59 -10.68 -12.76
CA LYS A 80 7.06 -11.57 -13.81
C LYS A 80 8.05 -12.66 -14.15
N GLN A 81 9.29 -12.29 -14.48
CA GLN A 81 10.36 -13.24 -14.82
C GLN A 81 10.59 -14.24 -13.69
N TYR A 82 10.68 -13.76 -12.44
CA TYR A 82 10.84 -14.64 -11.29
C TYR A 82 9.67 -15.62 -11.15
N CYS A 83 8.43 -15.14 -11.26
CA CYS A 83 7.24 -15.96 -11.07
C CYS A 83 7.09 -17.00 -12.19
N GLU A 84 7.37 -16.64 -13.43
CA GLU A 84 7.37 -17.54 -14.59
C GLU A 84 8.42 -18.65 -14.43
N MET A 85 9.65 -18.31 -14.04
CA MET A 85 10.73 -19.28 -13.85
C MET A 85 10.52 -20.25 -12.67
N ASN A 86 9.62 -19.93 -11.73
CA ASN A 86 9.43 -20.68 -10.48
C ASN A 86 7.98 -21.19 -10.31
N ASP A 87 7.17 -21.15 -11.37
CA ASP A 87 5.77 -21.58 -11.36
C ASP A 87 4.93 -20.96 -10.22
N VAL A 88 5.16 -19.66 -9.96
CA VAL A 88 4.43 -18.91 -8.93
C VAL A 88 3.24 -18.18 -9.56
N PRO A 89 1.99 -18.46 -9.15
CA PRO A 89 0.83 -17.71 -9.61
C PRO A 89 0.94 -16.23 -9.23
N LEU A 90 0.80 -15.36 -10.23
CA LEU A 90 0.97 -13.92 -10.11
C LEU A 90 -0.25 -13.18 -10.71
N SER A 91 -0.89 -12.37 -9.88
CA SER A 91 -1.99 -11.49 -10.25
C SER A 91 -1.53 -10.03 -10.25
N LEU A 92 -1.39 -9.43 -11.44
CA LEU A 92 -1.02 -8.02 -11.60
C LEU A 92 -2.25 -7.18 -11.93
N ILE A 93 -2.57 -6.20 -11.08
CA ILE A 93 -3.78 -5.37 -11.20
C ILE A 93 -3.37 -3.90 -11.36
N GLN A 94 -3.47 -3.40 -12.59
CA GLN A 94 -3.20 -1.99 -12.88
C GLN A 94 -4.37 -1.09 -12.42
N VAL A 95 -4.03 -0.06 -11.66
CA VAL A 95 -4.91 0.99 -11.15
C VAL A 95 -4.81 2.20 -12.08
N ASP A 96 -5.63 2.19 -13.13
CA ASP A 96 -5.64 3.17 -14.22
C ASP A 96 -6.91 4.03 -14.26
N THR A 97 -7.84 3.79 -13.33
CA THR A 97 -9.08 4.56 -13.20
C THR A 97 -9.30 5.06 -11.78
N LEU A 98 -10.03 6.16 -11.67
CA LEU A 98 -10.48 6.71 -10.38
C LEU A 98 -11.28 5.68 -9.57
N GLN A 99 -12.12 4.89 -10.25
CA GLN A 99 -12.93 3.87 -9.58
C GLN A 99 -12.04 2.80 -8.95
N LYS A 100 -11.09 2.23 -9.70
CA LYS A 100 -10.12 1.25 -9.17
C LYS A 100 -9.37 1.84 -7.98
N ALA A 101 -8.89 3.08 -8.08
CA ALA A 101 -8.16 3.75 -7.00
C ALA A 101 -9.00 3.89 -5.72
N LYS A 102 -10.30 4.16 -5.84
CA LYS A 102 -11.23 4.26 -4.69
C LYS A 102 -11.56 2.90 -4.06
N GLU A 103 -11.53 1.83 -4.84
CA GLU A 103 -11.90 0.47 -4.40
C GLU A 103 -10.73 -0.34 -3.81
N LEU A 104 -9.51 0.19 -3.85
CA LEU A 104 -8.31 -0.52 -3.41
C LEU A 104 -8.34 -0.98 -1.93
N PRO A 105 -7.87 -2.20 -1.63
CA PRO A 105 -7.82 -2.73 -0.27
C PRO A 105 -6.62 -2.22 0.55
N CYS A 106 -6.04 -1.07 0.18
CA CYS A 106 -4.83 -0.51 0.77
C CYS A 106 -4.83 1.02 0.76
N VAL A 107 -3.99 1.60 1.63
CA VAL A 107 -3.92 3.06 1.85
C VAL A 107 -3.31 3.81 0.67
N PHE A 108 -2.39 3.16 -0.06
CA PHE A 108 -1.67 3.76 -1.18
C PHE A 108 -2.10 3.12 -2.49
N ASN A 109 -2.33 3.95 -3.49
CA ASN A 109 -2.83 3.56 -4.80
C ASN A 109 -1.75 3.19 -5.82
N ASN A 110 -0.49 3.49 -5.51
CA ASN A 110 0.63 3.32 -6.44
C ASN A 110 1.25 1.93 -6.43
N TRP A 111 1.36 1.31 -5.26
CA TRP A 111 1.94 -0.02 -5.10
C TRP A 111 1.47 -0.68 -3.81
N ALA A 112 0.93 -1.90 -3.92
CA ALA A 112 0.64 -2.74 -2.78
C ALA A 112 0.76 -4.22 -3.14
N VAL A 113 1.46 -4.97 -2.29
CA VAL A 113 1.70 -6.40 -2.43
C VAL A 113 0.88 -7.16 -1.41
N PHE A 114 0.19 -8.19 -1.88
CA PHE A 114 -0.54 -9.15 -1.07
C PHE A 114 -0.11 -10.58 -1.42
N TYR A 115 -0.13 -11.47 -0.44
CA TYR A 115 0.11 -12.89 -0.64
C TYR A 115 -0.78 -13.71 0.31
N LYS A 116 -1.44 -14.77 -0.19
CA LYS A 116 -2.42 -15.56 0.57
C LYS A 116 -3.49 -14.68 1.24
N GLY A 117 -3.97 -13.67 0.52
CA GLY A 117 -4.93 -12.69 1.02
C GLY A 117 -4.39 -11.63 1.99
N VAL A 118 -3.16 -11.77 2.50
CA VAL A 118 -2.60 -10.90 3.54
C VAL A 118 -1.79 -9.77 2.92
N PHE A 119 -1.87 -8.57 3.48
CA PHE A 119 -1.05 -7.44 3.08
C PHE A 119 0.41 -7.63 3.51
N GLU A 120 1.31 -7.50 2.54
CA GLU A 120 2.75 -7.71 2.75
C GLU A 120 3.49 -6.38 2.85
N THR A 121 3.31 -5.49 1.87
CA THR A 121 4.08 -4.23 1.80
C THR A 121 3.54 -3.24 0.77
N VAL A 122 3.89 -1.97 0.94
CA VAL A 122 3.75 -0.88 -0.07
C VAL A 122 5.10 -0.48 -0.68
N ASN A 123 6.18 -1.16 -0.31
CA ASN A 123 7.49 -0.94 -0.90
C ASN A 123 7.65 -1.80 -2.15
N LEU A 124 8.35 -1.27 -3.16
CA LEU A 124 8.81 -2.05 -4.32
C LEU A 124 9.62 -3.26 -3.84
N LEU A 125 9.46 -4.39 -4.55
CA LEU A 125 10.16 -5.62 -4.22
C LEU A 125 11.49 -5.70 -4.96
N ASP A 126 12.51 -6.22 -4.28
CA ASP A 126 13.63 -6.89 -4.93
C ASP A 126 13.42 -8.42 -4.87
N VAL A 127 14.28 -9.17 -5.55
CA VAL A 127 14.20 -10.65 -5.58
C VAL A 127 14.32 -11.25 -4.18
N THR A 128 15.13 -10.65 -3.31
CA THR A 128 15.34 -11.15 -1.95
C THR A 128 14.07 -11.03 -1.11
N TYR A 129 13.39 -9.89 -1.19
CA TYR A 129 12.15 -9.64 -0.48
C TYR A 129 11.02 -10.49 -1.05
N LEU A 130 10.91 -10.58 -2.37
CA LEU A 130 9.96 -11.48 -3.04
C LEU A 130 10.11 -12.92 -2.52
N LYS A 131 11.34 -13.45 -2.48
CA LYS A 131 11.62 -14.78 -1.91
C LYS A 131 11.20 -14.93 -0.46
N ARG A 132 11.31 -13.87 0.36
CA ARG A 132 10.88 -13.92 1.77
C ARG A 132 9.37 -13.98 1.91
N ILE A 133 8.64 -13.26 1.06
CA ILE A 133 7.17 -13.29 1.02
C ILE A 133 6.70 -14.69 0.62
N LEU A 134 7.28 -15.27 -0.43
CA LEU A 134 6.87 -16.57 -0.97
C LEU A 134 7.22 -17.79 -0.08
N LYS A 135 8.03 -17.59 0.97
CA LYS A 135 8.34 -18.63 1.96
C LYS A 135 7.30 -18.77 3.08
N LYS A 136 6.31 -17.87 3.13
CA LYS A 136 5.20 -17.92 4.08
C LYS A 136 4.15 -18.95 3.67
#